data_AF-A0A2N8KVS4-F1
#
_entry.id   AF-A0A2N8KVS4-F1
#
_cell.length_a   1.000
_cell.length_b   1.000
_cell.length_c   1.000
_cell.angle_alpha   90.00
_cell.angle_beta   90.00
_cell.angle_gamma   90.00
#
_symmetry.space_group_name_H-M   'P 1'
#
loop_
_entity.id
_entity.type
_entity.pdbx_description
1 polymer ?
#
loop_
_entity_poly.entity_id
_entity_poly.type
_entity_poly.pdbx_seq_one_letter_code
_entity_poly.pdbx_strand_id
1 'polypeptide(L)' 'MNWHSAADFFHMDGYGFFVWGSYGSALLWMLVEVGLARRRHSQALQQLSEEDGA' A
#
# COMPACT_ATOMS: atom_id res chain seq x y z
N MET A 1 -28.47 -12.14 16.06
CA MET A 1 -28.15 -12.57 14.69
C MET A 1 -26.71 -13.05 14.68
N ASN A 2 -26.48 -14.29 14.22
CA ASN A 2 -25.21 -15.00 14.29
C ASN A 2 -24.19 -14.37 13.32
N TRP A 3 -23.18 -13.67 13.85
CA TRP A 3 -22.02 -13.24 13.06
C TRP A 3 -20.97 -14.34 13.16
N HIS A 4 -21.11 -15.38 12.34
CA HIS A 4 -20.43 -16.66 12.61
C HIS A 4 -18.99 -16.70 12.10
N SER A 5 -18.57 -15.76 11.24
CA SER A 5 -17.19 -15.78 10.74
C SER A 5 -16.69 -14.42 10.25
N ALA A 6 -15.38 -14.18 10.39
CA ALA A 6 -14.69 -13.11 9.66
C ALA A 6 -14.95 -13.21 8.15
N ALA A 7 -15.18 -14.43 7.64
CA ALA A 7 -15.55 -14.66 6.25
C ALA A 7 -16.85 -13.93 5.84
N ASP A 8 -17.82 -13.73 6.74
CA ASP A 8 -19.07 -13.01 6.44
C ASP A 8 -18.86 -11.51 6.31
N PHE A 9 -17.92 -10.94 7.07
CA PHE A 9 -17.51 -9.53 6.90
C PHE A 9 -16.79 -9.31 5.58
N PHE A 10 -15.92 -10.24 5.18
CA PHE A 10 -15.19 -10.17 3.91
C PHE A 10 -16.05 -10.54 2.71
N HIS A 11 -17.10 -11.34 2.88
CA HIS A 11 -18.01 -11.68 1.81
C HIS A 11 -19.20 -10.72 1.71
N MET A 12 -19.62 -10.04 2.79
CA MET A 12 -20.68 -9.02 2.81
C MET A 12 -21.80 -9.31 1.79
N ASP A 13 -22.41 -10.49 1.93
CA ASP A 13 -23.50 -11.01 1.09
C ASP A 13 -23.20 -11.12 -0.43
N GLY A 14 -21.91 -11.27 -0.78
CA GLY A 14 -21.39 -11.38 -2.14
C GLY A 14 -20.65 -10.13 -2.66
N TYR A 15 -20.73 -8.99 -1.97
CA TYR A 15 -20.15 -7.72 -2.43
C TYR A 15 -18.79 -7.38 -1.86
N GLY A 16 -18.30 -8.13 -0.87
CA GLY A 16 -17.07 -7.77 -0.18
C GLY A 16 -15.84 -7.74 -1.10
N PHE A 17 -15.81 -8.54 -2.18
CA PHE A 17 -14.73 -8.47 -3.18
C PHE A 17 -14.63 -7.10 -3.87
N PHE A 18 -15.75 -6.43 -4.15
CA PHE A 18 -15.77 -5.09 -4.75
C PHE A 18 -15.28 -4.01 -3.78
N VAL A 19 -15.71 -4.10 -2.51
CA VAL A 19 -15.32 -3.17 -1.46
C VAL A 19 -13.82 -3.32 -1.20
N TRP A 20 -13.38 -4.51 -0.83
CA TRP A 20 -11.98 -4.78 -0.52
C TRP A 20 -11.07 -4.60 -1.74
N GLY A 21 -11.55 -4.87 -2.95
CA GLY A 21 -10.85 -4.56 -4.19
C GLY A 21 -10.61 -3.06 -4.38
N SER A 22 -11.61 -2.22 -4.09
CA SER A 22 -11.48 -0.75 -4.19
C SER A 22 -10.55 -0.18 -3.12
N TYR A 23 -10.71 -0.62 -1.87
CA TYR A 23 -9.82 -0.23 -0.77
C TYR A 23 -8.38 -0.72 -1.00
N GLY A 24 -8.22 -1.95 -1.51
CA GLY A 24 -6.94 -2.52 -1.89
C GLY A 24 -6.29 -1.75 -3.03
N SER A 25 -7.05 -1.31 -4.03
CA SER A 25 -6.56 -0.48 -5.14
C SER A 25 -6.08 0.90 -4.67
N ALA A 26 -6.84 1.53 -3.78
CA ALA A 26 -6.43 2.80 -3.17
C ALA A 26 -5.15 2.62 -2.33
N LEU A 27 -5.06 1.56 -1.53
CA LEU A 27 -3.88 1.24 -0.73
C LEU A 27 -2.66 0.96 -1.63
N LEU A 28 -2.85 0.22 -2.72
CA LEU A 28 -1.81 -0.05 -3.70
C LEU A 28 -1.25 1.26 -4.25
N TRP A 29 -2.10 2.20 -4.64
CA TRP A 29 -1.67 3.48 -5.17
C TRP A 29 -0.86 4.29 -4.16
N MET A 30 -1.33 4.36 -2.91
CA MET A 30 -0.59 5.01 -1.81
C MET A 30 0.78 4.36 -1.59
N LEU A 31 0.87 3.03 -1.62
CA LEU A 31 2.14 2.31 -1.44
C LEU A 31 3.11 2.55 -2.60
N VAL A 32 2.60 2.65 -3.84
CA VAL A 32 3.42 2.95 -5.01
C VAL A 32 4.05 4.33 -4.88
N GLU A 33 3.28 5.36 -4.49
CA GLU A 33 3.80 6.71 -4.28
C GLU A 33 4.86 6.75 -3.18
N VAL A 34 4.59 6.10 -2.04
CA VAL A 34 5.57 5.98 -0.94
C VAL A 34 6.82 5.25 -1.39
N GLY A 35 6.68 4.17 -2.18
CA GLY A 35 7.80 3.42 -2.73
C GLY A 35 8.67 4.28 -3.64
N LEU A 36 8.07 5.02 -4.56
CA LEU A 36 8.78 5.94 -5.46
C LEU A 36 9.45 7.08 -4.69
N ALA A 37 8.76 7.67 -3.71
CA ALA A 37 9.32 8.71 -2.86
C ALA A 37 10.54 8.21 -2.06
N ARG A 38 10.46 7.00 -1.50
CA ARG A 38 11.58 6.36 -0.78
C ARG A 38 12.76 6.09 -1.71
N ARG A 39 12.52 5.62 -2.94
CA ARG A 39 13.58 5.40 -3.94
C ARG A 39 14.26 6.71 -4.29
N ARG A 40 13.49 7.78 -4.53
CA ARG A 40 14.03 9.12 -4.79
C ARG A 40 14.86 9.64 -3.62
N HIS A 41 14.37 9.47 -2.40
CA HIS A 41 15.08 9.88 -1.18
C HIS A 41 16.38 9.10 -1.00
N SER A 42 16.37 7.79 -1.21
CA SER A 42 17.58 6.95 -1.15
C SER A 42 18.61 7.36 -2.20
N GLN A 43 18.18 7.71 -3.42
CA GLN A 43 19.07 8.18 -4.47
C GLN A 43 19.71 9.53 -4.12
N ALA A 44 18.93 10.47 -3.58
CA ALA A 44 19.46 11.77 -3.16
C ALA A 44 20.50 11.63 -2.03
N LEU A 45 20.26 10.73 -1.07
CA LEU A 45 21.23 10.44 -0.01
C LEU A 45 22.51 9.79 -0.54
N GLN A 46 22.39 8.87 -1.52
CA GLN A 46 23.56 8.26 -2.17
C GLN A 46 24.41 9.31 -2.89
N GLN A 47 23.77 10.24 -3.61
CA GLN A 47 24.48 11.33 -4.29
C GLN A 47 25.27 12.20 -3.32
N LEU A 48 24.67 12.58 -2.19
CA LEU A 48 25.35 13.34 -1.14
C LEU A 48 26.54 12.58 -0.54
N SER A 49 26.42 11.27 -0.30
CA SER A 49 27.54 10.48 0.23
C SER A 49 28.70 10.30 -0.76
N GLU A 50 28.42 10.35 -2.06
CA GLU A 50 29.44 10.21 -3.10
C GLU A 50 30.17 11.54 -3.35
N GLU A 51 29.48 12.68 -3.17
CA GLU A 51 30.09 14.02 -3.24
C GLU A 51 30.95 14.37 -2.02
N ASP A 52 30.58 13.91 -0.81
CA ASP A 52 31.34 14.19 0.43
C ASP A 52 32.57 13.26 0.62
N GLY A 53 32.67 12.20 -0.18
CA GLY A 53 33.76 11.21 -0.15
C GLY A 53 34.85 11.39 -1.21
N ALA A 54 34.72 12.38 -2.11
CA ALA A 54 35.66 12.70 -3.20
C ALA A 54 36.50 13.96 -2.89
#